data_AF-A0A967EKJ1-F1
#
_entry.id   AF-A0A967EKJ1-F1
#
_cell.length_a   1.000
_cell.length_b   1.000
_cell.length_c   1.000
_cell.angle_alpha   90.00
_cell.angle_beta   90.00
_cell.angle_gamma   90.00
#
_symmetry.space_group_name_H-M   'P 1'
#
loop_
_entity.id
_entity.type
_entity.pdbx_description
1 polymer ?
#
loop_
_entity_poly.entity_id
_entity_poly.type
_entity_poly.pdbx_seq_one_letter_code
_entity_poly.pdbx_strand_id
1 'polypeptide(L)'
;WRKEKETEISTKEQRLQQYQAQKAGPEGELYRKQSQMEYELLSKVKAAVDQVAISKGYDFIFDGSVALLYGKPTHDLTDDVLFELRKAKGN
;
A
#
# COMPACT_ATOMS: atom_id res chain seq x y z
N TRP A 1 5.94 -22.54 -45.21
CA TRP A 1 4.64 -22.69 -44.54
C TRP A 1 4.71 -23.28 -43.13
N ARG A 2 5.00 -24.59 -42.92
CA ARG A 2 5.01 -25.19 -41.54
C ARG A 2 5.98 -24.49 -40.59
N LYS A 3 7.25 -24.35 -40.99
CA LYS A 3 8.30 -23.67 -40.21
C LYS A 3 7.98 -22.21 -39.89
N GLU A 4 7.37 -21.49 -40.83
CA GLU A 4 6.94 -20.09 -40.62
C GLU A 4 5.81 -20.01 -39.60
N LYS A 5 4.84 -20.94 -39.66
CA LYS A 5 3.75 -21.01 -38.68
C LYS A 5 4.23 -21.39 -37.28
N GLU A 6 5.15 -22.34 -37.17
CA GLU A 6 5.81 -22.70 -35.90
C GLU A 6 6.57 -21.49 -35.31
N THR A 7 7.30 -20.75 -36.15
CA THR A 7 8.01 -19.54 -35.74
C THR A 7 7.05 -18.44 -35.27
N GLU A 8 5.94 -18.26 -35.99
CA GLU A 8 4.89 -17.29 -35.64
C GLU A 8 4.25 -17.61 -34.28
N ILE A 9 3.94 -18.89 -34.04
CA ILE A 9 3.38 -19.38 -32.77
C ILE A 9 4.37 -19.16 -31.63
N SER A 10 5.62 -19.59 -31.79
CA SER A 10 6.66 -19.41 -30.78
C SER A 10 6.88 -17.93 -30.43
N THR A 11 6.86 -17.06 -31.43
CA THR A 11 6.97 -15.61 -31.21
C THR A 11 5.77 -15.07 -30.41
N LYS A 12 4.55 -15.54 -30.70
CA LYS A 12 3.35 -15.15 -29.96
C LYS A 12 3.39 -15.63 -28.51
N GLU A 13 3.86 -16.85 -28.27
CA GLU A 13 4.02 -17.41 -26.92
C GLU A 13 5.04 -16.61 -26.11
N GLN A 14 6.20 -16.28 -26.69
CA GLN A 14 7.21 -15.43 -26.04
C GLN A 14 6.67 -14.05 -25.69
N ARG A 15 5.93 -13.41 -26.62
CA ARG A 15 5.29 -12.11 -26.36
C ARG A 15 4.26 -12.19 -25.24
N LEU A 16 3.47 -13.27 -25.20
CA LEU A 16 2.49 -13.48 -24.14
C LEU A 16 3.18 -13.63 -22.77
N GLN A 17 4.24 -14.42 -22.69
CA GLN A 17 5.03 -14.58 -21.46
C GLN A 17 5.65 -13.25 -21.01
N GLN A 18 6.24 -12.48 -21.93
CA GLN A 18 6.79 -11.17 -21.61
C GLN A 18 5.71 -10.20 -21.12
N TYR A 19 4.54 -10.19 -21.78
CA TYR A 19 3.42 -9.36 -21.37
C TYR A 19 2.92 -9.73 -19.96
N GLN A 20 2.78 -11.04 -19.68
CA GLN A 20 2.39 -11.51 -18.35
C GLN A 20 3.41 -11.10 -17.28
N ALA A 21 4.71 -11.25 -17.54
CA ALA A 21 5.76 -10.82 -16.62
C ALA A 21 5.76 -9.30 -16.39
N GLN A 22 5.58 -8.50 -17.45
CA GLN A 22 5.54 -7.04 -17.37
C GLN A 22 4.32 -6.53 -16.61
N LYS A 23 3.15 -7.18 -16.78
CA LYS A 23 1.92 -6.75 -16.10
C LYS A 23 1.80 -7.30 -14.69
N ALA A 24 1.98 -8.61 -14.54
CA ALA A 24 1.62 -9.36 -13.33
C ALA A 24 2.78 -10.14 -12.70
N GLY A 25 4.01 -9.98 -13.19
CA GLY A 25 5.19 -10.51 -12.50
C GLY A 25 5.46 -9.79 -11.17
N PRO A 26 6.42 -10.29 -10.36
CA PRO A 26 6.76 -9.69 -9.07
C PRO A 26 7.19 -8.22 -9.14
N GLU A 27 7.83 -7.83 -10.24
CA GLU A 27 8.16 -6.43 -10.54
C GLU A 27 7.23 -5.83 -11.60
N GLY A 28 6.07 -6.46 -11.83
CA GLY A 28 5.12 -6.06 -12.84
C GLY A 28 4.40 -4.76 -12.47
N GLU A 29 3.74 -4.16 -13.45
CA GLU A 29 2.96 -2.93 -13.27
C GLU A 29 1.91 -3.03 -12.15
N LEU A 30 1.26 -4.20 -12.01
CA LEU A 30 0.26 -4.41 -10.96
C LEU A 30 0.88 -4.33 -9.57
N TYR A 31 2.01 -5.01 -9.36
CA TYR A 31 2.72 -4.98 -8.08
C TYR A 31 3.20 -3.57 -7.75
N ARG A 32 3.84 -2.88 -8.71
CA ARG A 32 4.30 -1.49 -8.49
C ARG A 32 3.15 -0.56 -8.14
N LYS A 33 2.02 -0.68 -8.84
CA LYS A 33 0.83 0.13 -8.55
C LYS A 33 0.27 -0.19 -7.18
N GLN A 34 0.23 -1.46 -6.79
CA GLN A 34 -0.18 -1.87 -5.45
C GLN A 34 0.73 -1.24 -4.38
N SER A 35 2.05 -1.41 -4.48
CA SER A 35 3.01 -0.84 -3.54
C SER A 35 2.92 0.69 -3.47
N GLN A 36 2.70 1.36 -4.61
CA GLN A 36 2.47 2.81 -4.64
C GLN A 36 1.20 3.20 -3.86
N MET A 37 0.08 2.52 -4.09
CA MET A 37 -1.17 2.80 -3.38
C MET A 37 -1.04 2.53 -1.87
N GLU A 38 -0.35 1.45 -1.49
CA GLU A 38 -0.04 1.14 -0.09
C GLU A 38 0.81 2.24 0.56
N TYR A 39 1.85 2.72 -0.14
CA TYR A 39 2.70 3.81 0.33
C TYR A 39 1.92 5.12 0.50
N GLU A 40 1.09 5.49 -0.47
CA GLU A 40 0.26 6.69 -0.41
C GLU A 40 -0.76 6.61 0.75
N LEU A 41 -1.36 5.44 0.97
CA LEU A 41 -2.26 5.21 2.09
C LEU A 41 -1.53 5.35 3.43
N LEU A 42 -0.38 4.69 3.60
CA LEU A 42 0.40 4.73 4.82
C LEU A 42 0.88 6.16 5.13
N SER A 43 1.25 6.91 4.09
CA SER A 43 1.66 8.31 4.22
C SER A 43 0.52 9.20 4.75
N LYS A 44 -0.73 8.99 4.28
CA LYS A 44 -1.91 9.71 4.78
C LYS A 44 -2.22 9.35 6.23
N VAL A 45 -2.13 8.06 6.58
CA VAL A 45 -2.32 7.61 7.97
C VAL A 45 -1.25 8.20 8.88
N LYS A 46 0.03 8.17 8.47
CA LYS A 46 1.13 8.75 9.25
C LYS A 46 0.92 10.25 9.48
N ALA A 47 0.51 11.00 8.46
CA ALA A 47 0.24 12.43 8.63
C ALA A 47 -0.88 12.68 9.66
N ALA A 48 -1.95 11.88 9.66
CA ALA A 48 -3.00 11.98 10.67
C ALA A 48 -2.49 11.64 12.08
N VAL A 49 -1.67 10.58 12.21
CA VAL A 49 -1.01 10.21 13.48
C VAL A 49 -0.14 11.35 14.01
N ASP A 50 0.69 11.95 13.15
CA ASP A 50 1.57 13.07 13.51
C ASP A 50 0.75 14.27 14.03
N GLN A 51 -0.37 14.61 13.37
CA GLN A 51 -1.23 15.71 13.81
C GLN A 51 -1.94 15.44 15.14
N VAL A 52 -2.40 14.20 15.37
CA VAL A 52 -2.98 13.81 16.66
C VAL A 52 -1.92 13.86 17.76
N ALA A 53 -0.70 13.39 17.49
CA ALA A 53 0.41 13.44 18.43
C ALA A 53 0.70 14.89 18.87
N ILE A 54 0.88 15.80 17.90
CA ILE A 54 1.17 17.22 18.16
C ILE A 54 0.03 17.89 18.91
N SER A 55 -1.22 17.72 18.43
CA SER A 55 -2.38 18.42 19.00
C SER A 55 -2.71 17.98 20.42
N LYS A 56 -2.46 16.71 20.76
CA LYS A 56 -2.72 16.16 22.10
C LYS A 56 -1.46 16.08 22.98
N GLY A 57 -0.30 16.48 22.47
CA GLY A 57 0.96 16.53 23.22
C GLY A 57 1.54 15.15 23.55
N TYR A 58 1.42 14.18 22.64
CA TYR A 58 2.07 12.88 22.78
C TYR A 58 3.48 12.90 22.18
N ASP A 59 4.46 12.46 22.96
CA ASP A 59 5.83 12.28 22.48
C ASP A 59 6.03 10.97 21.67
N PHE A 60 5.20 9.97 21.95
CA PHE A 60 5.26 8.65 21.32
C PHE A 60 3.87 8.10 21.04
N ILE A 61 3.72 7.46 19.88
CA ILE A 61 2.55 6.65 19.52
C ILE A 61 3.07 5.27 19.13
N PHE A 62 2.48 4.23 19.74
CA PHE A 62 2.85 2.84 19.48
C PHE A 62 1.75 2.16 18.66
N ASP A 63 2.17 1.31 17.72
CA ASP A 63 1.25 0.39 17.04
C ASP A 63 0.81 -0.70 18.02
N GLY A 64 -0.48 -0.71 18.35
CA GLY A 64 -1.09 -1.67 19.27
C GLY A 64 -1.07 -3.12 18.76
N SER A 65 -0.84 -3.35 17.46
CA SER A 65 -0.84 -4.69 16.85
C SER A 65 0.45 -5.48 17.05
N VAL A 66 1.57 -4.83 17.35
CA VAL A 66 2.90 -5.47 17.32
C VAL A 66 3.24 -6.15 18.64
N ALA A 67 3.22 -5.42 19.76
CA ALA A 67 3.74 -5.93 21.03
C ALA A 67 3.21 -5.20 22.28
N LEU A 68 1.97 -4.69 22.26
CA LEU A 68 1.37 -4.06 23.43
C LEU A 68 0.58 -5.09 24.26
N LEU A 69 1.15 -5.57 25.37
CA LEU A 69 0.47 -6.52 26.25
C LEU A 69 -0.75 -5.91 26.95
N TYR A 70 -0.65 -4.63 27.32
CA TYR A 70 -1.76 -3.87 27.90
C TYR A 70 -1.55 -2.37 27.67
N GLY A 71 -2.61 -1.69 27.23
CA GLY A 71 -2.73 -0.24 27.24
C GLY A 71 -4.10 0.13 27.82
N LYS A 72 -4.16 1.19 28.64
CA LYS A 72 -5.46 1.69 29.10
C LYS A 72 -6.23 2.22 27.88
N PRO A 73 -7.52 1.88 27.69
CA PRO A 73 -8.32 2.36 26.56
C PRO A 73 -8.35 3.88 26.41
N THR A 74 -8.16 4.63 27.50
CA THR A 74 -8.05 6.10 27.48
C THR A 74 -6.84 6.64 26.73
N HIS A 75 -5.86 5.79 26.38
CA HIS A 75 -4.70 6.14 25.54
C HIS A 75 -4.83 5.59 24.12
N ASP A 76 -5.94 4.93 23.78
CA ASP A 76 -6.20 4.53 22.41
C ASP A 76 -6.60 5.77 21.59
N LEU A 77 -5.81 6.07 20.58
CA LEU A 77 -5.98 7.24 19.71
C LEU A 77 -6.62 6.88 18.36
N THR A 78 -7.06 5.63 18.17
CA THR A 78 -7.55 5.13 16.88
C THR A 78 -8.66 6.01 16.31
N ASP A 79 -9.65 6.38 17.13
CA ASP A 79 -10.77 7.21 16.68
C ASP A 79 -10.34 8.64 16.34
N ASP A 80 -9.40 9.22 17.09
CA ASP A 80 -8.87 10.55 16.81
C ASP A 80 -8.10 10.58 15.49
N VAL A 81 -7.28 9.54 15.24
CA VAL A 81 -6.54 9.39 13.99
C VAL A 81 -7.49 9.19 12.82
N LEU A 82 -8.54 8.38 12.99
CA LEU A 82 -9.58 8.20 11.96
C LEU A 82 -10.34 9.50 11.67
N PHE A 83 -10.62 10.31 12.70
CA PHE A 83 -11.23 11.61 12.55
C PHE A 83 -10.35 12.56 11.73
N GLU A 84 -9.07 12.70 12.10
CA GLU A 84 -8.14 13.57 11.39
C GLU A 84 -7.89 13.10 9.94
N LEU A 85 -7.78 11.79 9.72
CA LEU A 85 -7.65 11.20 8.39
C LEU A 85 -8.85 11.53 7.48
N ARG A 86 -10.07 11.58 8.03
CA ARG A 86 -11.29 11.92 7.28
C ARG A 86 -11.33 13.41 6.93
N LYS A 87 -10.90 14.29 7.85
CA LYS A 87 -10.81 15.73 7.61
C LYS A 87 -9.87 16.05 6.44
N ALA A 88 -8.74 15.36 6.34
CA ALA A 88 -7.80 15.49 5.22
C ALA A 88 -8.38 15.05 3.86
N LYS A 89 -9.44 14.24 3.82
CA LYS A 89 -10.13 13.84 2.58
C LYS A 89 -11.20 14.83 2.11
N GLY A 90 -11.61 15.77 2.96
CA GLY A 90 -12.69 16.73 2.69
C GLY A 90 -12.27 18.06 2.06
N ASN A 91 -10.96 18.25 1.82
CA ASN A 91 -10.37 19.43 1.20
C ASN A 91 -9.82 19.10 -0.19
#